data_AF-A0A8J7TZC0-F1
#
_entry.id   AF-A0A8J7TZC0-F1
#
_cell.length_a   1.000
_cell.length_b   1.000
_cell.length_c   1.000
_cell.angle_alpha   90.00
_cell.angle_beta   90.00
_cell.angle_gamma   90.00
#
_symmetry.space_group_name_H-M   'P 1'
#
loop_
_entity.id
_entity.type
_entity.pdbx_description
1 polymer ?
#
loop_
_entity_poly.entity_id
_entity_poly.type
_entity_poly.pdbx_seq_one_letter_code
_entity_poly.pdbx_strand_id
1 'polypeptide(L)' 'MKTKKCPVCDWEIKDGGIKVKVGGKEITVCCDDCAKKAKEEPGKYVGTGK' A
#
# COMPACT_ATOMS: atom_id res chain seq x y z
N MET A 1 -11.14 4.69 -15.89
CA MET A 1 -11.33 4.00 -14.60
C MET A 1 -10.01 4.09 -13.84
N LYS A 2 -9.96 4.77 -12.70
CA LYS A 2 -8.72 4.87 -11.91
C LYS A 2 -8.63 3.67 -10.98
N THR A 3 -8.15 2.53 -11.48
CA THR A 3 -7.86 1.39 -10.61
C THR A 3 -6.71 1.76 -9.69
N LYS A 4 -6.90 1.66 -8.38
CA LYS A 4 -5.79 1.81 -7.42
C LYS A 4 -4.89 0.59 -7.58
N LYS A 5 -3.63 0.81 -7.94
CA LYS A 5 -2.63 -0.26 -7.98
C LYS A 5 -1.99 -0.39 -6.60
N CYS A 6 -1.71 -1.62 -6.20
CA CYS A 6 -1.01 -1.92 -4.97
C CYS A 6 0.41 -1.37 -5.07
N PRO A 7 0.87 -0.53 -4.13
CA PRO A 7 2.22 0.04 -4.17
C PRO A 7 3.33 -1.00 -3.94
N VAL A 8 2.97 -2.24 -3.55
CA VAL A 8 3.92 -3.31 -3.23
C VAL A 8 4.11 -4.29 -4.39
N CYS A 9 3.03 -4.60 -5.11
CA CYS A 9 3.02 -5.62 -6.17
C CYS A 9 2.37 -5.14 -7.48
N ASP A 10 2.03 -3.86 -7.57
CA ASP A 10 1.43 -3.19 -8.74
C ASP A 10 0.09 -3.77 -9.23
N TRP A 11 -0.51 -4.69 -8.47
CA TRP A 11 -1.79 -5.30 -8.80
C TRP A 11 -2.99 -4.42 -8.51
N GLU A 12 -4.06 -4.66 -9.27
CA GLU A 12 -5.32 -3.94 -9.14
C GLU A 12 -6.01 -4.23 -7.79
N ILE A 13 -6.27 -3.17 -7.02
CA ILE A 13 -7.06 -3.22 -5.80
C ILE A 13 -8.54 -3.16 -6.21
N LYS A 14 -9.24 -4.30 -6.18
CA LYS A 14 -10.66 -4.41 -6.56
C LYS A 14 -11.62 -4.15 -5.38
N ASP A 15 -11.24 -4.54 -4.17
CA ASP A 15 -12.12 -4.55 -2.98
C ASP A 15 -11.85 -3.40 -1.98
N GLY A 16 -11.42 -2.24 -2.49
CA GLY A 16 -11.06 -1.10 -1.65
C GLY A 16 -9.73 -1.25 -0.88
N GLY A 17 -9.20 -2.46 -0.79
CA GLY A 17 -7.87 -2.76 -0.25
C GLY A 17 -7.77 -2.54 1.26
N ILE A 18 -6.62 -2.93 1.81
CA ILE A 18 -6.33 -2.86 3.24
C ILE A 18 -5.53 -1.59 3.50
N LYS A 19 -6.02 -0.76 4.42
CA LYS A 19 -5.29 0.44 4.87
C LYS A 19 -4.29 0.03 5.94
N VAL A 20 -3.02 0.34 5.71
CA VAL A 20 -1.97 0.11 6.70
C VAL A 20 -1.15 1.35 6.93
N LYS A 21 -0.80 1.56 8.19
CA LYS A 21 0.05 2.66 8.62
C LYS A 21 1.50 2.22 8.51
N VAL A 22 2.25 2.89 7.64
CA VAL A 22 3.65 2.62 7.31
C VAL A 22 4.41 3.94 7.46
N GLY A 23 5.42 3.98 8.35
CA GLY A 23 6.25 5.17 8.58
C GLY A 23 5.44 6.45 8.90
N GLY A 24 4.29 6.32 9.55
CA GLY A 24 3.40 7.45 9.89
C GLY A 24 2.41 7.87 8.80
N LYS A 25 2.47 7.29 7.59
CA LYS A 25 1.47 7.50 6.53
C LYS A 25 0.55 6.29 6.39
N GLU A 26 -0.70 6.53 6.01
CA GLU A 26 -1.64 5.46 5.67
C GLU A 26 -1.56 5.18 4.17
N ILE A 27 -1.25 3.94 3.80
CA ILE A 27 -1.26 3.46 2.42
C ILE A 27 -2.31 2.36 2.27
N THR A 28 -2.82 2.19 1.05
CA THR A 28 -3.76 1.11 0.72
C THR A 28 -3.05 0.04 -0.10
N VAL A 29 -3.15 -1.22 0.33
CA VAL A 29 -2.57 -2.39 -0.34
C VAL A 29 -3.65 -3.36 -0.78
N CYS A 30 -3.33 -4.27 -1.70
CA CYS A 30 -4.29 -5.28 -2.18
C CYS A 30 -4.54 -6.43 -1.20
N CYS A 31 -3.61 -6.73 -0.28
CA CYS A 31 -3.68 -7.88 0.63
C CYS A 31 -2.79 -7.70 1.87
N ASP A 32 -3.00 -8.55 2.88
CA ASP A 32 -2.27 -8.53 4.16
C ASP A 32 -0.75 -8.74 4.00
N ASP A 33 -0.35 -9.56 3.03
CA ASP A 33 1.06 -9.81 2.73
C ASP A 33 1.77 -8.54 2.25
N CYS A 34 1.13 -7.81 1.33
CA CYS A 34 1.60 -6.51 0.89
C CYS A 34 1.65 -5.51 2.05
N ALA A 35 0.67 -5.57 2.96
CA ALA A 35 0.65 -4.74 4.16
C ALA A 35 1.84 -5.01 5.09
N LYS A 36 2.18 -6.28 5.30
CA LYS A 36 3.36 -6.72 6.06
C LYS A 36 4.66 -6.25 5.40
N LYS A 37 4.83 -6.52 4.10
CA LYS A 37 5.99 -6.06 3.32
C LYS A 37 6.15 -4.55 3.38
N ALA A 38 5.05 -3.83 3.26
CA ALA A 38 5.09 -2.38 3.34
C ALA A 38 5.53 -1.89 4.72
N LYS A 39 5.05 -2.53 5.79
CA LYS A 39 5.47 -2.25 7.18
C LYS A 39 6.94 -2.60 7.46
N GLU A 40 7.46 -3.67 6.87
CA GLU A 40 8.89 -4.05 7.00
C GLU A 40 9.81 -3.09 6.25
N GLU A 41 9.39 -2.59 5.09
CA GLU A 41 10.18 -1.71 4.23
C GLU A 41 9.52 -0.32 4.10
N PRO A 42 9.30 0.42 5.20
CA PRO A 42 8.60 1.70 5.16
C PRO A 42 9.34 2.72 4.28
N GLY A 43 10.68 2.69 4.25
CA GLY A 43 11.46 3.60 3.41
C GLY A 43 11.17 3.47 1.90
N LYS A 44 10.75 2.29 1.43
CA LYS A 44 10.44 2.07 0.01
C LYS A 44 9.03 2.52 -0.39
N TYR A 45 8.08 2.44 0.54
CA TYR A 45 6.66 2.68 0.24
C TYR A 45 6.13 3.99 0.84
N VAL A 46 6.85 4.62 1.74
CA VAL A 46 6.52 5.92 2.33
C VAL A 46 7.11 7.02 1.44
N GLY A 47 6.57 7.13 0.22
CA GLY A 47 7.01 8.09 -0.79
C GLY A 47 5.85 8.95 -1.27
N THR A 48 5.84 10.22 -0.86
CA THR A 48 4.95 11.30 -1.35
C THR A 48 3.45 11.19 -1.01
N GLY A 49 3.15 11.21 0.29
CA GLY A 49 1.94 11.91 0.73
C GLY A 49 2.12 13.41 0.55
N LYS A 50 1.47 14.00 -0.45
CA LYS A 50 1.03 15.40 -0.45
C LYS A 50 -0.50 15.40 -0.36
#